data_AF-A0A6B2XMU0-F1
#
_entry.id   AF-A0A6B2XMU0-F1
#
_cell.length_a   1.000
_cell.length_b   1.000
_cell.length_c   1.000
_cell.angle_alpha   90.00
_cell.angle_beta   90.00
_cell.angle_gamma   90.00
#
_symmetry.space_group_name_H-M   'P 1'
#
loop_
_entity.id
_entity.type
_entity.pdbx_description
1 polymer ?
#
loop_
_entity_poly.entity_id
_entity_poly.type
_entity_poly.pdbx_seq_one_letter_code
_entity_poly.pdbx_strand_id
1 'polypeptide(L)'
;AYVKTLGQEYVGSGGFPSPGIGGGLENVLATADAMDRLGERSVANGTGKLFGHNHDQEFNTKYEYNGELTSAWEILVAETNPEYVAFELDTAWAANAGVDVPALIDEYGDRIELLHIKDAVNVNAPGDMRQVALGRGDL
;
A
#
# COMPACT_ATOMS: atom_id res chain seq x y z
N ALA A 1 -8.02 14.75 16.38
CA ALA A 1 -7.71 14.85 17.82
C ALA A 1 -6.76 13.74 18.25
N TYR A 2 -7.13 12.47 18.09
CA TYR A 2 -6.33 11.32 18.54
C TYR A 2 -4.87 11.28 18.04
N VAL A 3 -4.63 11.44 16.73
CA VAL A 3 -3.26 11.45 16.15
C VAL A 3 -2.38 12.50 16.84
N LYS A 4 -2.88 13.73 16.98
CA LYS A 4 -2.18 14.82 17.69
C LYS A 4 -1.98 14.52 19.18
N THR A 5 -3.00 13.97 19.85
CA THR A 5 -2.92 13.60 21.26
C THR A 5 -1.84 12.55 21.53
N LEU A 6 -1.69 11.58 20.62
CA LEU A 6 -0.68 10.54 20.70
C LEU A 6 0.69 10.98 20.18
N GLY A 7 0.79 12.15 19.53
CA GLY A 7 2.02 12.61 18.89
C GLY A 7 2.46 11.73 17.72
N GLN A 8 1.51 11.09 17.03
CA GLN A 8 1.82 10.25 15.88
C GLN A 8 2.21 11.10 14.66
N GLU A 9 3.23 10.64 13.95
CA GLU A 9 3.72 11.24 12.71
C GLU A 9 2.96 10.73 11.48
N TYR A 10 2.41 9.52 11.57
CA TYR A 10 1.72 8.82 10.49
C TYR A 10 0.29 8.43 10.89
N VAL A 11 -0.63 8.51 9.92
CA VAL A 11 -2.01 8.05 10.04
C VAL A 11 -2.45 7.41 8.73
N GLY A 12 -3.17 6.31 8.82
CA GLY A 12 -3.55 5.52 7.65
C GLY A 12 -4.53 4.42 8.00
N SER A 13 -4.73 3.52 7.05
CA SER A 13 -5.63 2.38 7.16
C SER A 13 -4.92 1.12 6.69
N GLY A 14 -5.22 -0.02 7.32
CA GLY A 14 -4.75 -1.35 6.92
C GLY A 14 -5.44 -1.88 5.66
N GLY A 15 -5.62 -1.03 4.66
CA GLY A 15 -6.36 -1.26 3.43
C GLY A 15 -6.89 0.05 2.86
N PHE A 16 -7.23 0.05 1.58
CA PHE A 16 -7.64 1.25 0.85
C PHE A 16 -9.11 1.66 1.09
N PRO A 17 -9.44 2.96 0.98
CA PRO A 17 -10.82 3.41 1.12
C PRO A 17 -11.72 2.85 0.00
N SER A 18 -13.04 2.91 0.23
CA SER A 18 -14.04 2.60 -0.80
C SER A 18 -13.85 3.48 -2.04
N PRO A 19 -14.02 2.97 -3.28
CA PRO A 19 -14.55 1.64 -3.62
C PRO A 19 -13.55 0.48 -3.55
N GLY A 20 -12.26 0.77 -3.33
CA GLY A 20 -11.19 -0.22 -3.33
C GLY A 20 -10.70 -0.58 -4.73
N ILE A 21 -9.89 -1.63 -4.81
CA ILE A 21 -9.17 -2.00 -6.03
C ILE A 21 -9.96 -2.92 -6.96
N GLY A 22 -11.06 -3.51 -6.50
CA GLY A 22 -11.87 -4.44 -7.27
C GLY A 22 -12.89 -3.74 -8.16
N GLY A 23 -13.44 -4.44 -9.15
CA GLY A 23 -14.55 -3.93 -9.97
C GLY A 23 -14.14 -3.05 -11.16
N GLY A 24 -12.84 -2.88 -11.44
CA GLY A 24 -12.35 -2.23 -12.65
C GLY A 24 -11.39 -1.07 -12.36
N LEU A 25 -10.69 -0.61 -13.40
CA LEU A 25 -9.79 0.54 -13.33
C LEU A 25 -10.46 1.78 -12.73
N GLU A 26 -11.73 2.03 -13.08
CA GLU A 26 -12.49 3.17 -12.55
C GLU A 26 -12.54 3.20 -11.02
N ASN A 27 -12.67 2.03 -10.38
CA ASN A 27 -12.67 1.94 -8.92
C ASN A 27 -11.28 2.21 -8.33
N VAL A 28 -10.21 1.77 -9.00
CA VAL A 28 -8.84 2.07 -8.58
C VAL A 28 -8.59 3.59 -8.64
N LEU A 29 -8.99 4.24 -9.73
CA LEU A 29 -8.86 5.70 -9.90
C LEU A 29 -9.71 6.47 -8.87
N ALA A 30 -10.95 6.04 -8.64
CA ALA A 30 -11.81 6.63 -7.61
C ALA A 30 -11.25 6.41 -6.19
N THR A 31 -10.55 5.30 -5.96
CA THR A 31 -9.85 5.03 -4.71
C THR A 31 -8.64 5.95 -4.53
N ALA A 32 -7.87 6.22 -5.59
CA ALA A 32 -6.79 7.20 -5.56
C ALA A 32 -7.30 8.61 -5.20
N ASP A 33 -8.37 9.08 -5.86
CA ASP A 33 -9.01 10.37 -5.53
C ASP A 33 -9.49 10.42 -4.06
N ALA A 34 -10.07 9.32 -3.57
CA ALA A 34 -10.48 9.23 -2.18
C ALA A 34 -9.29 9.30 -1.21
N MET A 35 -8.16 8.66 -1.54
CA MET A 35 -6.93 8.73 -0.76
C MET A 35 -6.37 10.16 -0.75
N ASP A 36 -6.34 10.85 -1.88
CA ASP A 36 -5.87 12.24 -1.98
C ASP A 36 -6.72 13.19 -1.14
N ARG A 37 -8.05 13.09 -1.23
CA ARG A 37 -8.97 13.88 -0.40
C ARG A 37 -8.78 13.64 1.09
N LEU A 38 -8.49 12.40 1.49
CA LEU A 38 -8.23 12.06 2.89
C LEU A 38 -6.86 12.58 3.33
N GLY A 39 -5.85 12.42 2.50
CA GLY A 39 -4.49 12.92 2.70
C GLY A 39 -4.44 14.45 2.82
N GLU A 40 -5.08 15.17 1.90
CA GLU A 40 -5.19 16.64 1.93
C GLU A 40 -5.78 17.12 3.26
N ARG A 41 -6.87 16.47 3.73
CA ARG A 41 -7.48 16.80 5.02
C ARG A 41 -6.57 16.49 6.20
N SER A 42 -5.79 15.42 6.13
CA SER A 42 -4.81 15.08 7.17
C SER A 42 -3.69 16.12 7.23
N VAL A 43 -3.11 16.47 6.08
CA VAL A 43 -2.06 17.47 5.94
C VAL A 43 -2.55 18.85 6.39
N ALA A 44 -3.73 19.29 5.94
CA ALA A 44 -4.33 20.56 6.35
C ALA A 44 -4.62 20.62 7.86
N ASN A 45 -4.90 19.48 8.48
CA ASN A 45 -5.05 19.36 9.92
C ASN A 45 -3.69 19.23 10.65
N GLY A 46 -2.55 19.19 9.96
CA GLY A 46 -1.23 19.05 10.57
C GLY A 46 -1.03 17.68 11.24
N THR A 47 -1.56 16.62 10.63
CA THR A 47 -1.37 15.22 11.07
C THR A 47 -0.55 14.39 10.09
N GLY A 48 0.14 15.05 9.15
CA GLY A 48 0.97 14.39 8.14
C GLY A 48 0.16 13.79 6.99
N LYS A 49 0.86 13.09 6.09
CA LYS A 49 0.27 12.39 4.96
C LYS A 49 -0.59 11.22 5.43
N LEU A 50 -1.57 10.86 4.60
CA LEU A 50 -2.25 9.57 4.75
C LEU A 50 -1.31 8.47 4.23
N PHE A 51 -1.17 7.36 4.94
CA PHE A 51 -0.57 6.16 4.36
C PHE A 51 -1.60 5.11 3.94
N GLY A 52 -1.31 4.43 2.83
CA GLY A 52 -2.02 3.24 2.39
C GLY A 52 -1.18 1.97 2.62
N HIS A 53 -1.82 0.92 3.12
CA HIS A 53 -1.22 -0.40 3.36
C HIS A 53 -1.67 -1.40 2.29
N ASN A 54 -0.75 -2.16 1.71
CA ASN A 54 -1.04 -3.19 0.72
C ASN A 54 -1.31 -4.57 1.35
N HIS A 55 -2.10 -5.38 0.65
CA HIS A 55 -2.05 -6.84 0.75
C HIS A 55 -1.48 -7.41 -0.56
N ASP A 56 -1.58 -8.73 -0.75
CA ASP A 56 -1.15 -9.39 -1.99
C ASP A 56 -2.11 -9.09 -3.16
N GLN A 57 -3.39 -8.83 -2.88
CA GLN A 57 -4.43 -8.60 -3.87
C GLN A 57 -4.18 -7.33 -4.71
N GLU A 58 -3.58 -6.30 -4.12
CA GLU A 58 -3.25 -5.04 -4.77
C GLU A 58 -2.20 -5.21 -5.87
N PHE A 59 -1.26 -6.16 -5.70
CA PHE A 59 -0.26 -6.50 -6.72
C PHE A 59 -0.81 -7.50 -7.77
N ASN A 60 -1.71 -8.38 -7.34
CA ASN A 60 -2.29 -9.41 -8.21
C ASN A 60 -3.47 -8.90 -9.07
N THR A 61 -4.17 -7.87 -8.61
CA THR A 61 -5.25 -7.22 -9.36
C THR A 61 -4.63 -6.28 -10.39
N LYS A 62 -4.82 -6.56 -11.68
CA LYS A 62 -4.21 -5.79 -12.76
C LYS A 62 -5.24 -5.25 -13.74
N TYR A 63 -4.95 -4.07 -14.28
CA TYR A 63 -5.78 -3.39 -15.27
C TYR A 63 -4.91 -2.82 -16.40
N GLU A 64 -5.49 -2.70 -17.59
CA GLU A 64 -4.87 -1.93 -18.68
C GLU A 64 -4.81 -0.46 -18.28
N TYR A 65 -3.61 0.09 -18.18
CA TYR A 65 -3.35 1.46 -17.76
C TYR A 65 -2.16 2.01 -18.57
N ASN A 66 -2.36 3.14 -19.25
CA ASN A 66 -1.37 3.73 -20.16
C ASN A 66 -0.80 2.78 -21.24
N GLY A 67 -1.59 1.77 -21.65
CA GLY A 67 -1.21 0.80 -22.67
C GLY A 67 -0.44 -0.42 -22.15
N GLU A 68 -0.31 -0.55 -20.83
CA GLU A 68 0.36 -1.68 -20.17
C GLU A 68 -0.53 -2.28 -19.08
N LEU A 69 -0.41 -3.59 -18.88
CA LEU A 69 -1.11 -4.29 -17.81
C LEU A 69 -0.40 -4.00 -16.47
N THR A 70 -0.96 -3.08 -15.70
CA THR A 70 -0.36 -2.51 -14.48
C THR A 70 -1.13 -2.98 -13.24
N SER A 71 -0.45 -3.24 -12.12
CA SER A 71 -1.11 -3.61 -10.87
C SER A 71 -1.90 -2.45 -10.28
N ALA A 72 -2.96 -2.77 -9.52
CA ALA A 72 -3.73 -1.76 -8.82
C ALA A 72 -2.87 -0.99 -7.82
N TRP A 73 -1.87 -1.63 -7.19
CA TRP A 73 -0.91 -0.95 -6.33
C TRP A 73 -0.11 0.12 -7.09
N GLU A 74 0.51 -0.23 -8.22
CA GLU A 74 1.30 0.70 -9.04
C GLU A 74 0.43 1.85 -9.59
N ILE A 75 -0.81 1.55 -9.98
CA ILE A 75 -1.77 2.57 -10.43
C ILE A 75 -2.09 3.54 -9.28
N LEU A 76 -2.35 3.04 -8.06
CA LEU A 76 -2.60 3.91 -6.90
C LEU A 76 -1.38 4.77 -6.57
N VAL A 77 -0.17 4.22 -6.69
CA VAL A 77 1.06 5.01 -6.55
C VAL A 77 1.11 6.12 -7.60
N ALA A 78 0.86 5.81 -8.88
CA ALA A 78 0.90 6.78 -9.97
C ALA A 78 -0.17 7.89 -9.84
N GLU A 79 -1.37 7.55 -9.36
CA GLU A 79 -2.55 8.42 -9.40
C GLU A 79 -2.81 9.19 -8.09
N THR A 80 -2.02 8.94 -7.04
CA THR A 80 -2.12 9.69 -5.79
C THR A 80 -1.05 10.79 -5.70
N ASN A 81 -1.41 11.93 -5.12
CA ASN A 81 -0.51 13.06 -4.92
C ASN A 81 0.52 12.76 -3.81
N PRO A 82 1.84 12.80 -4.10
CA PRO A 82 2.89 12.51 -3.12
C PRO A 82 2.95 13.51 -1.95
N GLU A 83 2.35 14.69 -2.06
CA GLU A 83 2.23 15.65 -0.95
C GLU A 83 1.18 15.22 0.08
N TYR A 84 0.22 14.38 -0.32
CA TYR A 84 -0.94 13.99 0.49
C TYR A 84 -0.90 12.52 0.92
N VAL A 85 -0.29 11.66 0.10
CA VAL A 85 -0.32 10.21 0.26
C VAL A 85 1.10 9.63 0.22
N ALA A 86 1.38 8.77 1.21
CA ALA A 86 2.51 7.87 1.25
C ALA A 86 2.03 6.40 1.28
N PHE A 87 2.94 5.45 1.15
CA PHE A 87 2.64 4.04 1.26
C PHE A 87 3.41 3.40 2.42
N GLU A 88 2.72 2.54 3.17
CA GLU A 88 3.32 1.55 4.04
C GLU A 88 3.42 0.25 3.25
N LEU A 89 4.64 -0.17 2.90
CA LEU A 89 4.85 -1.41 2.18
C LEU A 89 4.90 -2.58 3.16
N ASP A 90 3.93 -3.47 3.07
CA ASP A 90 3.99 -4.79 3.71
C ASP A 90 4.83 -5.75 2.85
N THR A 91 6.04 -6.02 3.35
CA THR A 91 7.05 -6.78 2.62
C THR A 91 6.66 -8.24 2.48
N ALA A 92 5.91 -8.80 3.44
CA ALA A 92 5.49 -10.20 3.37
C ALA A 92 4.34 -10.40 2.38
N TRP A 93 3.37 -9.48 2.36
CA TRP A 93 2.29 -9.54 1.36
C TRP A 93 2.80 -9.29 -0.06
N ALA A 94 3.73 -8.34 -0.23
CA ALA A 94 4.35 -8.09 -1.53
C ALA A 94 5.14 -9.32 -2.02
N ALA A 95 6.00 -9.89 -1.17
CA ALA A 95 6.74 -11.11 -1.50
C ALA A 95 5.81 -12.31 -1.76
N ASN A 96 4.69 -12.42 -1.03
CA ASN A 96 3.70 -13.47 -1.27
C ASN A 96 3.00 -13.32 -2.64
N ALA A 97 2.84 -12.10 -3.12
CA ALA A 97 2.38 -11.83 -4.49
C ALA A 97 3.45 -12.06 -5.57
N GLY A 98 4.65 -12.52 -5.18
CA GLY A 98 5.76 -12.77 -6.09
C GLY A 98 6.51 -11.50 -6.52
N VAL A 99 6.31 -10.37 -5.82
CA VAL A 99 7.02 -9.12 -6.09
C VAL A 99 8.46 -9.22 -5.61
N ASP A 100 9.42 -8.75 -6.42
CA ASP A 100 10.78 -8.49 -5.98
C ASP A 100 10.79 -7.23 -5.11
N VAL A 101 10.68 -7.43 -3.79
CA VAL A 101 10.51 -6.36 -2.81
C VAL A 101 11.69 -5.36 -2.80
N PRO A 102 12.97 -5.79 -2.81
CA PRO A 102 14.08 -4.87 -2.99
C PRO A 102 13.97 -4.02 -4.25
N ALA A 103 13.67 -4.62 -5.41
CA ALA A 103 13.51 -3.86 -6.66
C ALA A 103 12.35 -2.86 -6.59
N LEU A 104 11.23 -3.24 -5.97
CA LEU A 104 10.09 -2.35 -5.76
C LEU A 104 10.45 -1.14 -4.89
N ILE A 105 11.26 -1.35 -3.84
CA ILE A 105 11.74 -0.27 -2.97
C ILE A 105 12.72 0.63 -3.72
N ASP A 106 13.60 0.07 -4.54
CA ASP A 106 14.52 0.85 -5.37
C ASP A 106 13.76 1.73 -6.38
N GLU A 107 12.65 1.23 -6.93
CA GLU A 107 11.83 1.96 -7.90
C GLU A 107 10.89 3.00 -7.27
N TYR A 108 10.22 2.63 -6.18
CA TYR A 108 9.15 3.43 -5.56
C TYR A 108 9.51 3.98 -4.17
N GLY A 109 10.78 3.97 -3.79
CA GLY A 109 11.26 4.40 -2.46
C GLY A 109 10.83 5.81 -2.06
N ASP A 110 10.70 6.73 -3.03
CA ASP A 110 10.21 8.11 -2.78
C ASP A 110 8.72 8.17 -2.42
N ARG A 111 7.98 7.06 -2.61
CA ARG A 111 6.56 6.93 -2.29
C ARG A 111 6.30 6.04 -1.07
N ILE A 112 7.31 5.30 -0.61
CA ILE A 112 7.21 4.38 0.52
C ILE A 112 7.90 5.02 1.72
N GLU A 113 7.11 5.48 2.69
CA GLU A 113 7.64 6.11 3.91
C GLU A 113 7.67 5.15 5.11
N LEU A 114 6.96 4.02 5.03
CA LEU A 114 6.90 3.02 6.10
C LEU A 114 7.06 1.61 5.55
N LEU A 115 7.62 0.72 6.38
CA LEU A 115 7.65 -0.71 6.13
C LEU A 115 6.84 -1.44 7.21
N HIS A 116 5.91 -2.28 6.78
CA HIS A 116 5.27 -3.25 7.64
C HIS A 116 6.02 -4.58 7.54
N ILE A 117 6.89 -4.83 8.53
CA ILE A 117 7.75 -6.01 8.54
C ILE A 117 7.02 -7.18 9.21
N LYS A 118 6.94 -8.28 8.48
CA LYS A 118 6.44 -9.57 8.95
C LYS A 118 7.40 -10.66 8.53
N ASP A 119 7.29 -11.79 9.19
CA ASP A 119 7.98 -13.01 8.81
C ASP A 119 6.92 -14.09 8.57
N ALA A 120 7.17 -14.97 7.62
CA ALA A 120 6.21 -15.95 7.14
C ALA A 120 6.92 -17.20 6.63
N VAL A 121 6.24 -18.34 6.77
CA VAL A 121 6.61 -19.59 6.07
C VAL A 121 5.68 -19.79 4.88
N ASN A 122 6.11 -20.59 3.91
CA ASN A 122 5.40 -20.80 2.64
C ASN A 122 5.14 -19.47 1.90
N VAL A 123 6.14 -18.60 1.86
CA VAL A 123 6.10 -17.37 1.07
C VAL A 123 5.97 -17.74 -0.41
N ASN A 124 5.21 -16.94 -1.18
CA ASN A 124 4.95 -17.18 -2.60
C ASN A 124 4.15 -18.48 -2.84
N ALA A 125 3.33 -18.87 -1.86
CA ALA A 125 2.36 -19.96 -1.96
C ALA A 125 0.95 -19.40 -1.73
N PRO A 126 0.23 -18.97 -2.80
CA PRO A 126 -1.09 -18.37 -2.68
C PRO A 126 -2.06 -19.25 -1.88
N GLY A 127 -2.61 -18.70 -0.80
CA GLY A 127 -3.55 -19.40 0.10
C GLY A 127 -2.90 -20.29 1.16
N ASP A 128 -1.57 -20.44 1.19
CA ASP A 128 -0.85 -21.27 2.19
C ASP A 128 0.28 -20.51 2.93
N MET A 129 0.51 -19.23 2.59
CA MET A 129 1.40 -18.37 3.35
C MET A 129 0.89 -18.17 4.78
N ARG A 130 1.77 -18.39 5.76
CA ARG A 130 1.44 -18.35 7.19
C ARG A 130 2.40 -17.41 7.90
N GLN A 131 1.84 -16.32 8.44
CA GLN A 131 2.59 -15.39 9.28
C GLN A 131 3.08 -16.08 10.55
N VAL A 132 4.34 -15.85 10.90
CA VAL A 132 4.99 -16.36 12.10
C VAL A 132 5.68 -15.21 12.85
N ALA A 133 6.17 -15.48 14.05
CA ALA A 133 6.96 -14.50 14.77
C ALA A 133 8.23 -14.14 13.97
N LEU A 134 8.66 -12.87 14.02
CA LEU A 134 9.89 -12.42 13.35
C LEU A 134 11.10 -13.29 13.71
N GLY A 135 11.86 -13.68 12.70
CA GLY A 135 13.02 -14.57 12.80
C GLY A 135 12.68 -16.05 12.93
N ARG A 136 11.46 -16.47 12.56
CA ARG A 136 10.98 -17.86 12.61
C ARG A 136 10.44 -18.38 11.27
N GLY A 137 10.42 -17.55 10.24
CA GLY A 137 10.01 -17.93 8.90
C GLY A 137 11.16 -17.83 7.90
N ASP A 138 10.78 -17.67 6.64
CA ASP A 138 11.64 -17.77 5.47
C ASP A 138 11.80 -16.41 4.73
N LEU A 139 11.30 -15.32 5.34
CA LEU A 139 11.30 -13.97 4.75
C LEU A 139 12.41 -13.08 5.30
#